data_AF-A0A523NH51-F1
#
_entry.id   AF-A0A523NH51-F1
#
_cell.length_a   1.000
_cell.length_b   1.000
_cell.length_c   1.000
_cell.angle_alpha   90.00
_cell.angle_beta   90.00
_cell.angle_gamma   90.00
#
_symmetry.space_group_name_H-M   'P 1'
#
loop_
_entity.id
_entity.type
_entity.pdbx_description
1 polymer ?
#
loop_
_entity_poly.entity_id
_entity_poly.type
_entity_poly.pdbx_seq_one_letter_code
_entity_poly.pdbx_strand_id
1 'polypeptide(L)' 'MFDDILKWVRKLTEAGVALLALAIVLQILFGKVVPFIGGDVIGSITSIVAALGAQGLVGLAAIAVIYAIFNRQASIS' A
#
# COMPACT_ATOMS: atom_id res chain seq x y z
N MET A 1 -16.51 -6.33 -25.30
CA MET A 1 -16.67 -4.94 -24.78
C MET A 1 -16.15 -4.79 -23.36
N PHE A 2 -16.78 -5.37 -22.34
CA PHE A 2 -16.26 -5.27 -20.96
C PHE A 2 -14.85 -5.86 -20.82
N ASP A 3 -14.60 -7.01 -21.45
CA ASP A 3 -13.28 -7.65 -21.46
C ASP A 3 -12.20 -6.78 -22.12
N ASP A 4 -12.56 -5.99 -23.12
CA ASP A 4 -11.63 -5.12 -23.84
C ASP A 4 -11.27 -3.89 -23.00
N ILE A 5 -12.25 -3.33 -22.28
CA ILE A 5 -12.02 -2.29 -21.27
C ILE A 5 -11.09 -2.83 -20.18
N LEU A 6 -11.36 -4.03 -19.66
CA LEU A 6 -10.55 -4.64 -18.61
C LEU A 6 -9.11 -4.88 -19.08
N LYS A 7 -8.92 -5.36 -20.31
CA LYS A 7 -7.59 -5.50 -20.93
C LYS A 7 -6.87 -4.15 -21.05
N TRP A 8 -7.58 -3.10 -21.46
CA TRP A 8 -6.97 -1.79 -21.63
C TRP A 8 -6.56 -1.16 -20.30
N VAL A 9 -7.42 -1.25 -19.27
CA VAL A 9 -7.11 -0.81 -17.91
C VAL A 9 -5.88 -1.56 -17.37
N ARG A 10 -5.80 -2.88 -17.56
CA ARG A 10 -4.62 -3.66 -17.14
C ARG A 10 -3.34 -3.18 -17.81
N LYS A 11 -3.35 -2.99 -19.12
CA LYS A 11 -2.18 -2.48 -19.86
C LYS A 11 -1.77 -1.07 -19.42
N LEU A 12 -2.73 -0.19 -19.17
CA LEU A 12 -2.44 1.13 -18.62
C LEU A 12 -1.86 1.05 -17.22
N THR A 13 -2.39 0.19 -16.35
CA THR A 13 -1.84 -0.03 -15.02
C THR A 13 -0.42 -0.55 -15.09
N GLU A 14 -0.14 -1.53 -15.94
CA GLU A 14 1.22 -2.03 -16.18
C GLU A 14 2.17 -0.91 -16.63
N ALA A 15 1.74 -0.09 -17.59
CA ALA A 15 2.51 1.08 -18.04
C ALA A 15 2.72 2.10 -16.91
N GLY A 16 1.67 2.40 -16.13
CA GLY A 16 1.74 3.30 -14.99
C GLY A 16 2.69 2.80 -13.90
N VAL A 17 2.69 1.51 -13.61
CA VAL A 17 3.62 0.88 -12.66
C VAL A 17 5.06 0.98 -13.16
N ALA A 18 5.30 0.75 -14.46
CA ALA A 18 6.63 0.94 -15.05
C ALA A 18 7.10 2.40 -14.95
N LEU A 19 6.21 3.37 -15.17
CA LEU A 19 6.51 4.79 -14.98
C LEU A 19 6.78 5.15 -13.52
N LEU A 20 6.05 4.58 -12.56
CA LEU A 20 6.32 4.73 -11.13
C LEU A 20 7.70 4.18 -10.76
N ALA A 21 8.07 3.01 -11.29
CA ALA A 21 9.39 2.44 -11.07
C ALA A 21 10.50 3.36 -11.61
N LEU A 22 10.33 3.92 -12.80
CA LEU A 22 11.26 4.90 -13.37
C LEU A 22 11.36 6.15 -12.47
N ALA A 23 10.23 6.68 -12.00
CA ALA A 23 10.19 7.83 -11.11
C ALA A 23 10.97 7.59 -9.81
N ILE A 24 10.82 6.40 -9.20
CA ILE A 24 11.55 6.01 -7.99
C ILE A 24 13.05 6.00 -8.25
N VAL A 25 13.51 5.39 -9.35
CA VAL A 25 14.94 5.38 -9.71
C VAL A 25 15.48 6.79 -9.90
N LEU A 26 14.75 7.64 -10.63
CA LEU A 26 15.17 9.03 -10.85
C LEU A 26 15.25 9.83 -9.55
N GLN A 27 14.31 9.62 -8.61
CA GLN A 27 14.34 10.28 -7.31
C GLN A 27 15.51 9.83 -6.43
N ILE A 28 15.92 8.56 -6.54
CA ILE A 28 17.11 8.05 -5.85
C ILE A 28 18.38 8.71 -6.41
N LEU A 29 18.46 8.90 -7.73
CA LEU A 29 19.65 9.43 -8.40
C LEU A 29 19.80 10.96 -8.24
N PHE A 30 18.70 11.70 -8.40
CA PHE A 30 18.72 13.17 -8.45
C PHE A 30 18.11 13.84 -7.21
N GLY A 31 17.55 13.06 -6.29
CA GLY A 31 16.87 13.56 -5.10
C GLY A 31 15.40 13.90 -5.33
N LYS A 32 14.81 14.60 -4.36
CA LYS A 32 13.34 14.78 -4.22
C LYS A 32 12.70 15.56 -5.37
N VAL A 33 13.45 16.42 -6.06
CA VAL A 33 12.95 17.25 -7.17
C VAL A 33 13.50 16.72 -8.49
N VAL A 34 12.78 15.77 -9.08
CA VAL A 34 13.08 15.27 -10.42
C VAL A 34 12.31 16.12 -11.43
N PRO A 35 12.99 16.79 -12.39
CA PRO A 35 12.31 17.51 -13.46
C PRO A 35 11.33 16.57 -14.20
N PHE A 36 10.18 17.07 -14.64
CA PHE A 36 9.14 16.34 -15.41
C PHE A 36 8.27 15.31 -14.65
N ILE A 37 8.72 14.74 -13.53
CA ILE A 37 7.95 13.73 -12.77
C ILE A 37 6.95 14.40 -11.79
N GLY A 38 7.27 15.60 -11.29
CA GLY A 38 6.39 16.39 -10.43
C GLY A 38 6.04 15.73 -9.08
N GLY A 39 6.60 16.25 -7.98
CA GLY A 39 6.26 15.80 -6.63
C GLY A 39 7.14 14.68 -6.09
N ASP A 40 6.74 14.15 -4.92
CA ASP A 40 7.50 13.15 -4.15
C ASP A 40 6.85 11.76 -4.20
N VAL A 41 7.25 10.93 -5.17
CA VAL A 41 6.71 9.58 -5.36
C VAL A 41 7.05 8.65 -4.20
N ILE A 42 8.31 8.64 -3.76
CA ILE A 42 8.74 7.82 -2.60
C ILE A 42 8.01 8.27 -1.34
N GLY A 43 7.91 9.58 -1.10
CA GLY A 43 7.14 10.13 0.02
C GLY A 43 5.67 9.75 -0.01
N SER A 44 5.05 9.77 -1.19
CA SER A 44 3.65 9.37 -1.37
C SER A 44 3.44 7.89 -1.01
N ILE A 45 4.27 6.99 -1.54
CA ILE A 45 4.19 5.55 -1.25
C ILE A 45 4.44 5.26 0.24
N THR A 46 5.49 5.83 0.81
CA THR A 46 5.84 5.63 2.22
C THR A 46 4.76 6.15 3.16
N SER A 47 4.09 7.26 2.82
CA SER A 47 2.95 7.77 3.60
C SER A 47 1.76 6.79 3.63
N ILE A 48 1.45 6.17 2.50
CA ILE A 48 0.39 5.16 2.41
C ILE A 48 0.77 3.94 3.24
N VAL A 49 2.00 3.44 3.09
CA VAL A 49 2.50 2.30 3.86
C VAL A 49 2.47 2.58 5.37
N ALA A 50 2.87 3.78 5.78
CA ALA A 50 2.80 4.20 7.19
C ALA A 50 1.36 4.23 7.71
N ALA A 51 0.42 4.76 6.92
CA ALA A 51 -1.00 4.78 7.28
C ALA A 51 -1.57 3.36 7.44
N LEU A 52 -1.22 2.45 6.53
CA LEU A 52 -1.62 1.04 6.60
C LEU A 52 -0.99 0.33 7.81
N GLY A 53 0.28 0.59 8.10
CA GLY A 53 0.98 0.04 9.27
C GLY A 53 0.39 0.51 10.61
N ALA A 54 0.01 1.78 10.71
CA ALA A 54 -0.66 2.33 11.89
C ALA A 54 -1.99 1.65 12.17
N GLN A 55 -2.78 1.36 11.12
CA GLN A 55 -4.03 0.61 11.26
C GLN A 55 -3.80 -0.89 11.52
N GLY A 56 -2.64 -1.44 11.12
CA GLY A 56 -2.27 -2.82 11.40
C GLY A 56 -2.17 -3.15 12.90
N LEU A 57 -1.71 -2.19 13.73
CA LEU A 57 -1.68 -2.35 15.18
C LEU A 57 -3.08 -2.53 15.77
N VAL A 58 -4.07 -1.79 15.25
CA VAL A 58 -5.48 -1.92 15.65
C VAL A 58 -6.02 -3.29 15.27
N GLY A 59 -5.63 -3.83 14.12
CA GLY A 59 -5.97 -5.19 13.69
C GLY A 59 -5.41 -6.26 14.64
N LEU A 60 -4.14 -6.15 15.03
CA LEU A 60 -3.53 -7.08 16.01
C LEU A 60 -4.18 -6.96 17.38
N ALA A 61 -4.52 -5.75 17.83
CA ALA A 61 -5.24 -5.53 19.07
C ALA A 61 -6.64 -6.19 19.03
N ALA A 62 -7.37 -6.08 17.91
CA ALA A 62 -8.66 -6.73 17.74
C ALA A 62 -8.55 -8.27 17.85
N ILE A 63 -7.53 -8.87 17.23
CA ILE A 63 -7.27 -10.32 17.35
C ILE A 63 -6.97 -10.71 18.80
N ALA A 64 -6.17 -9.92 19.51
CA ALA A 64 -5.84 -10.18 20.92
C ALA A 64 -7.08 -10.15 21.82
N VAL A 65 -8.00 -9.20 21.59
CA VAL A 65 -9.27 -9.12 22.31
C VAL A 65 -10.15 -10.33 22.02
N ILE A 66 -10.29 -10.71 20.75
CA ILE A 66 -11.05 -11.92 20.35
C ILE A 66 -10.47 -13.15 21.04
N TYR A 67 -9.14 -13.32 21.01
CA TYR A 67 -8.45 -14.44 21.66
C TYR A 67 -8.72 -14.49 23.18
N ALA A 68 -8.66 -13.34 23.85
CA ALA A 68 -8.93 -13.25 25.28
C ALA A 68 -10.37 -13.66 25.64
N ILE A 69 -11.35 -13.31 24.81
CA ILE A 69 -12.76 -13.71 25.00
C ILE A 69 -12.90 -15.23 24.86
N PHE A 70 -12.33 -15.82 23.80
CA PHE A 70 -12.38 -17.27 23.58
C PHE A 70 -11.72 -18.05 24.73
N ASN A 71 -10.57 -17.61 25.22
CA ASN A 71 -9.86 -18.30 26.28
C ASN A 71 -10.55 -18.17 27.66
N ARG A 72 -11.31 -17.09 27.88
CA ARG A 72 -12.11 -16.91 29.10
C ARG A 72 -13.26 -17.92 29.20
N GLN A 73 -13.91 -18.27 28.08
CA GLN A 73 -14.98 -19.28 28.07
C GLN A 73 -14.48 -20.70 28.38
N ALA A 74 -13.28 -21.05 27.92
CA ALA A 74 -12.65 -22.35 28.21
C ALA A 74 -12.31 -22.57 29.69
N SER A 75 -12.19 -21.49 30.48
CA SER A 75 -11.86 -21.57 31.91
C SER A 75 -13.05 -21.73 32.86
N ILE A 76 -14.29 -21.66 32.33
CA ILE A 76 -15.53 -21.68 33.13
C ILE A 76 -16.29 -23.03 32.96
N SER A 77 -15.81 -23.94 32.11
CA SER A 77 -16.29 -25.33 32.01
C SER A 77 -15.47 -26.28 32.86
#